data_AF-Q896K1-F1
#
_entry.id   AF-Q896K1-F1
#
_cell.length_a   1.000
_cell.length_b   1.000
_cell.length_c   1.000
_cell.angle_alpha   90.00
_cell.angle_beta   90.00
_cell.angle_gamma   90.00
#
_symmetry.space_group_name_H-M   'P 1'
#
loop_
_entity.id
_entity.type
_entity.pdbx_description
1 polymer ?
#
loop_
_entity_poly.entity_id
_entity_poly.type
_entity_poly.pdbx_seq_one_letter_code
_entity_poly.pdbx_strand_id
1 'polypeptide(L)'
;MKENRIKACMIGESIFKVGDYTSLAQGWGIYKGAISLEECVNFKIKDMYFEEFEDGQLPRFIAVVETNKNKTVNVNIEDLKDIRCNVENRKELERIGYDFQKGAIYCKGYEDLNGHWKFFNIGLQGLEKTLCMA
;
A
#
# COMPACT_ATOMS: atom_id res chain seq x y z
N MET A 1 6.71 -15.76 10.92
CA MET A 1 6.02 -14.69 10.17
C MET A 1 6.20 -14.87 8.65
N LYS A 2 5.69 -15.97 8.08
CA LYS A 2 5.76 -16.23 6.61
C LYS A 2 4.41 -16.04 5.90
N GLU A 3 3.33 -15.88 6.65
CA GLU A 3 1.97 -16.10 6.13
C GLU A 3 1.34 -14.87 5.45
N ASN A 4 1.91 -13.67 5.63
CA ASN A 4 1.32 -12.43 5.10
C ASN A 4 2.16 -11.73 4.02
N ARG A 5 3.06 -12.45 3.35
CA ARG A 5 3.84 -11.88 2.24
C ARG A 5 2.96 -11.61 1.02
N ILE A 6 3.21 -10.49 0.34
CA ILE A 6 2.45 -10.03 -0.83
C ILE A 6 3.38 -9.56 -1.94
N LYS A 7 2.90 -9.59 -3.19
CA LYS A 7 3.65 -9.12 -4.35
C LYS A 7 3.48 -7.63 -4.61
N ALA A 8 2.29 -7.13 -4.34
CA ALA A 8 1.88 -5.77 -4.57
C ALA A 8 0.80 -5.36 -3.57
N CYS A 9 0.64 -4.07 -3.36
CA CYS A 9 -0.51 -3.51 -2.65
C CYS A 9 -0.96 -2.21 -3.29
N MET A 10 -2.16 -1.79 -2.90
CA MET A 10 -2.69 -0.46 -3.19
C MET A 10 -3.10 0.27 -1.92
N ILE A 11 -2.89 1.58 -1.91
CA ILE A 11 -3.40 2.52 -0.91
C ILE A 11 -4.10 3.64 -1.68
N GLY A 12 -5.42 3.78 -1.54
CA GLY A 12 -6.16 4.70 -2.41
C GLY A 12 -5.94 4.32 -3.88
N GLU A 13 -5.52 5.28 -4.70
CA GLU A 13 -5.18 5.02 -6.11
C GLU A 13 -3.70 4.71 -6.35
N SER A 14 -2.87 4.67 -5.31
CA SER A 14 -1.44 4.37 -5.45
C SER A 14 -1.16 2.87 -5.42
N ILE A 15 -0.24 2.37 -6.24
CA ILE A 15 0.14 0.95 -6.29
C ILE A 15 1.63 0.79 -6.06
N PHE A 16 1.98 -0.11 -5.14
CA PHE A 16 3.37 -0.46 -4.81
C PHE A 16 3.61 -1.94 -5.07
N LYS A 17 4.78 -2.27 -5.61
CA LYS A 17 5.18 -3.64 -5.97
C LYS A 17 6.59 -3.93 -5.50
N VAL A 18 6.86 -5.20 -5.22
CA VAL A 18 8.24 -5.66 -5.02
C VAL A 18 9.07 -5.36 -6.27
N GLY A 19 10.22 -4.73 -6.07
CA GLY A 19 11.12 -4.28 -7.13
C GLY A 19 10.97 -2.81 -7.51
N ASP A 20 9.89 -2.14 -7.10
CA ASP A 20 9.70 -0.72 -7.35
C ASP A 20 10.75 0.12 -6.61
N TYR A 21 11.04 1.29 -7.20
CA TYR A 21 11.78 2.35 -6.53
C TYR A 21 10.82 3.40 -5.98
N THR A 22 11.14 3.97 -4.83
CA THR A 22 10.29 4.94 -4.13
C THR A 22 11.15 5.84 -3.23
N SER A 23 10.52 6.79 -2.56
CA SER A 23 11.10 7.65 -1.54
C SER A 23 10.13 7.77 -0.37
N LEU A 24 10.58 8.28 0.78
CA LEU A 24 9.64 8.69 1.82
C LEU A 24 8.84 9.89 1.32
N ALA A 25 7.52 9.82 1.39
CA ALA A 25 6.63 10.92 1.07
C ALA A 25 6.58 11.92 2.23
N GLN A 26 6.42 11.40 3.45
CA GLN A 26 6.37 12.14 4.71
C GLN A 26 6.93 11.26 5.85
N GLY A 27 7.06 11.81 7.06
CA GLY A 27 7.33 10.98 8.24
C GLY A 27 8.80 10.60 8.49
N TRP A 28 9.79 11.28 7.89
CA TRP A 28 11.22 11.02 8.20
C TRP A 28 11.52 10.97 9.71
N GLY A 29 10.86 11.83 10.49
CA GLY A 29 11.03 11.87 11.95
C GLY A 29 10.74 10.54 12.66
N ILE A 30 9.89 9.68 12.08
CA ILE A 30 9.58 8.33 12.57
C ILE A 30 10.80 7.41 12.37
N TYR A 31 11.56 7.61 11.30
CA TYR A 31 12.66 6.75 10.86
C TYR A 31 14.05 7.31 11.16
N LYS A 32 14.17 8.46 11.84
CA LYS A 32 15.44 9.18 12.08
C LYS A 32 16.55 8.36 12.75
N GLY A 33 16.20 7.32 13.50
CA GLY A 33 17.16 6.40 14.15
C GLY A 33 17.66 5.27 13.24
N ALA A 34 17.01 5.05 12.10
CA ALA A 34 17.31 3.97 11.16
C ALA A 34 17.83 4.48 9.81
N ILE A 35 17.33 5.63 9.34
CA ILE A 35 17.57 6.17 8.00
C ILE A 35 17.99 7.65 8.10
N SER A 36 19.12 8.03 7.48
CA SER A 36 19.48 9.44 7.35
C SER A 36 18.63 10.15 6.28
N LEU A 37 18.53 11.48 6.32
CA LEU A 37 17.79 12.26 5.32
C LEU A 37 18.22 11.94 3.87
N GLU A 38 19.52 11.77 3.64
CA GLU A 38 20.09 11.40 2.32
C GLU A 38 19.64 10.01 1.84
N GLU A 39 19.37 9.10 2.77
CA GLU A 39 18.92 7.75 2.44
C GLU A 39 17.42 7.72 2.09
N CYS A 40 16.66 8.79 2.40
CA CYS A 40 15.21 8.86 2.22
C CYS A 40 14.71 9.09 0.78
N VAL A 41 15.63 9.38 -0.14
CA VAL A 41 15.29 9.81 -1.51
C VAL A 41 15.26 8.66 -2.52
N ASN A 42 15.84 7.51 -2.17
CA ASN A 42 15.94 6.39 -3.10
C ASN A 42 15.92 5.05 -2.35
N PHE A 43 14.73 4.46 -2.31
CA PHE A 43 14.48 3.14 -1.77
C PHE A 43 14.14 2.17 -2.88
N LYS A 44 14.64 0.94 -2.76
CA LYS A 44 14.15 -0.20 -3.54
C LYS A 44 13.32 -1.12 -2.66
N ILE A 45 12.07 -1.39 -3.03
CA ILE A 45 11.21 -2.34 -2.32
C ILE A 45 11.74 -3.76 -2.61
N LYS A 46 12.21 -4.46 -1.59
CA LYS A 46 12.74 -5.83 -1.69
C LYS A 46 11.72 -6.89 -1.34
N ASP A 47 10.82 -6.58 -0.43
CA ASP A 47 9.80 -7.49 0.06
C ASP A 47 8.63 -6.69 0.64
N MET A 48 7.45 -7.30 0.70
CA MET A 48 6.24 -6.67 1.22
C MET A 48 5.42 -7.69 2.00
N TYR A 49 4.79 -7.21 3.07
CA TYR A 49 3.85 -8.01 3.86
C TYR A 49 2.77 -7.13 4.46
N PHE A 50 1.71 -7.78 4.98
CA PHE A 50 0.67 -7.09 5.72
C PHE A 50 0.54 -7.63 7.15
N GLU A 51 0.06 -6.76 8.03
CA GLU A 51 -0.38 -7.10 9.37
C GLU A 51 -1.90 -6.93 9.41
N GLU A 52 -2.60 -8.01 9.73
CA GLU A 52 -4.02 -7.96 10.04
C GLU A 52 -4.19 -7.54 11.50
N PHE A 53 -5.20 -6.72 11.75
CA PHE A 53 -5.62 -6.36 13.09
C PHE A 53 -7.00 -6.97 13.34
N GLU A 54 -7.26 -7.32 14.59
CA GLU A 54 -8.60 -7.69 15.03
C GLU A 54 -9.54 -6.47 14.92
N ASP A 55 -10.85 -6.74 14.78
CA ASP A 55 -11.94 -5.76 14.76
C ASP A 55 -11.87 -4.63 13.72
N GLY A 56 -12.26 -4.93 12.47
CA GLY A 56 -12.75 -3.94 11.50
C GLY A 56 -11.73 -2.92 10.99
N GLN A 57 -10.47 -3.01 11.42
CA GLN A 57 -9.39 -2.13 10.98
C GLN A 57 -8.82 -2.60 9.64
N LEU A 58 -8.39 -1.66 8.81
CA LEU A 58 -7.69 -1.99 7.57
C LEU A 58 -6.33 -2.64 7.87
N PRO A 59 -5.88 -3.59 7.04
CA PRO A 59 -4.54 -4.12 7.17
C PRO A 59 -3.51 -3.01 7.03
N ARG A 60 -2.43 -3.10 7.81
CA ARG A 60 -1.24 -2.26 7.63
C ARG A 60 -0.31 -2.96 6.67
N PHE A 61 0.16 -2.23 5.66
CA PHE A 61 1.13 -2.76 4.72
C PHE A 61 2.52 -2.25 5.04
N ILE A 62 3.48 -3.17 5.03
CA ILE A 62 4.87 -2.87 5.35
C ILE A 62 5.74 -3.29 4.17
N ALA A 63 6.58 -2.36 3.72
CA ALA A 63 7.62 -2.60 2.75
C ALA A 63 8.96 -2.78 3.45
N VAL A 64 9.69 -3.81 3.06
CA VAL A 64 11.11 -3.97 3.35
C VAL A 64 11.87 -3.25 2.23
N VAL A 65 12.49 -2.13 2.55
CA VAL A 65 13.21 -1.30 1.57
C VAL A 65 14.71 -1.37 1.75
N GLU A 66 15.44 -1.37 0.64
CA GLU A 66 16.88 -1.18 0.60
C GLU A 66 17.21 0.29 0.28
N THR A 67 18.02 0.92 1.12
CA THR A 67 18.51 2.29 0.91
C THR A 67 19.67 2.33 -0.07
N ASN A 68 19.99 3.52 -0.59
CA ASN A 68 21.19 3.75 -1.40
C ASN A 68 22.54 3.48 -0.66
N LYS A 69 22.52 3.23 0.65
CA LYS A 69 23.68 2.79 1.45
C LYS A 69 23.61 1.31 1.83
N ASN A 70 22.81 0.52 1.10
CA ASN A 70 22.62 -0.93 1.30
C ASN A 70 22.10 -1.31 2.69
N LYS A 71 21.36 -0.42 3.36
CA LYS A 71 20.64 -0.78 4.60
C LYS A 71 19.26 -1.28 4.27
N THR A 72 18.77 -2.22 5.05
CA THR A 72 17.39 -2.72 4.94
C THR A 72 16.56 -2.19 6.09
N VAL A 73 15.43 -1.55 5.78
CA VAL A 73 14.52 -0.96 6.78
C VAL A 73 13.08 -1.32 6.45
N ASN A 74 12.27 -1.52 7.50
CA ASN A 74 10.83 -1.68 7.35
C ASN A 74 10.15 -0.31 7.39
N VAL A 75 9.34 -0.02 6.39
CA VAL A 75 8.64 1.26 6.24
C VAL A 75 7.17 0.98 5.96
N ASN A 76 6.27 1.76 6.56
CA ASN A 76 4.84 1.68 6.20
C ASN A 76 4.66 2.14 4.77
N ILE A 77 3.84 1.43 4.01
CA ILE A 77 3.62 1.81 2.62
C ILE A 77 2.89 3.15 2.51
N GLU A 78 2.06 3.51 3.51
CA GLU A 78 1.42 4.82 3.58
C GLU A 78 2.41 5.98 3.74
N ASP A 79 3.64 5.72 4.22
CA ASP A 79 4.70 6.74 4.34
C ASP A 79 5.52 6.86 3.04
N LEU A 80 5.33 5.95 2.08
CA LEU A 80 6.06 5.92 0.82
C LEU A 80 5.38 6.77 -0.26
N LYS A 81 6.20 7.29 -1.17
CA LYS A 81 5.73 8.07 -2.31
C LYS A 81 5.53 7.16 -3.51
N ASP A 82 4.32 7.15 -4.07
CA ASP A 82 4.13 6.58 -5.39
C ASP A 82 4.80 7.48 -6.44
N ILE A 83 5.68 6.89 -7.24
CA ILE A 83 6.42 7.57 -8.29
C ILE A 83 5.72 7.49 -9.65
N ARG A 84 4.70 6.64 -9.78
CA ARG A 84 3.89 6.54 -11.00
C ARG A 84 2.90 7.68 -11.07
N CYS A 85 2.49 8.03 -12.28
CA CYS A 85 1.44 9.03 -12.45
C CYS A 85 0.05 8.41 -12.27
N ASN A 86 -0.94 9.23 -11.89
CA ASN A 86 -2.31 8.78 -11.64
C ASN A 86 -2.93 8.04 -12.84
N VAL A 87 -2.56 8.39 -14.07
CA VAL A 87 -3.08 7.73 -15.29
C VAL A 87 -2.56 6.29 -15.41
N GLU A 88 -1.29 6.05 -15.12
CA GLU A 88 -0.70 4.71 -15.13
C GLU A 88 -1.29 3.85 -14.02
N ASN A 89 -1.41 4.42 -12.83
CA ASN A 89 -2.03 3.74 -11.70
C ASN A 89 -3.48 3.37 -11.98
N ARG A 90 -4.27 4.29 -12.54
CA ARG A 90 -5.66 4.01 -12.88
C ARG A 90 -5.81 2.87 -13.88
N LYS A 91 -4.99 2.85 -14.94
CA LYS A 91 -4.98 1.75 -15.92
C LYS A 91 -4.62 0.41 -15.26
N GLU A 92 -3.67 0.43 -14.35
CA GLU A 92 -3.25 -0.77 -13.62
C GLU A 92 -4.36 -1.25 -12.68
N LEU A 93 -5.01 -0.34 -11.95
CA LEU A 93 -6.15 -0.63 -11.09
C LEU A 93 -7.34 -1.23 -11.88
N GLU A 94 -7.66 -0.66 -13.05
CA GLU A 94 -8.67 -1.22 -13.97
C GLU A 94 -8.28 -2.63 -14.41
N ARG A 95 -7.01 -2.85 -14.75
CA ARG A 95 -6.48 -4.16 -15.18
C ARG A 95 -6.60 -5.24 -14.10
N ILE A 96 -6.39 -4.89 -12.83
CA ILE A 96 -6.50 -5.83 -11.70
C ILE A 96 -7.94 -5.97 -11.18
N GLY A 97 -8.90 -5.31 -11.82
CA GLY A 97 -10.32 -5.42 -11.51
C GLY A 97 -10.81 -4.53 -10.35
N TYR A 98 -10.10 -3.45 -10.04
CA TYR A 98 -10.58 -2.46 -9.09
C TYR A 98 -11.75 -1.66 -9.68
N ASP A 99 -12.89 -1.68 -8.98
CA ASP A 99 -14.09 -0.96 -9.38
C ASP A 99 -14.08 0.46 -8.80
N PHE A 100 -13.85 1.47 -9.65
CA PHE A 100 -13.84 2.88 -9.25
C PHE A 100 -15.22 3.43 -8.89
N GLN A 101 -16.31 2.81 -9.34
CA GLN A 101 -17.68 3.24 -9.00
C GLN A 101 -18.07 2.75 -7.61
N LYS A 102 -17.60 1.56 -7.24
CA LYS A 102 -17.73 1.00 -5.89
C LYS A 102 -16.51 1.29 -5.00
N GLY A 103 -15.54 2.05 -5.50
CA GLY A 103 -14.36 2.43 -4.74
C GLY A 103 -14.74 3.44 -3.67
N ALA A 104 -14.47 3.14 -2.40
CA ALA A 104 -14.68 4.09 -1.32
C ALA A 104 -13.46 5.02 -1.14
N ILE A 105 -13.64 6.14 -0.44
CA ILE A 105 -12.59 7.13 -0.15
C ILE A 105 -11.35 6.49 0.52
N TYR A 106 -11.56 5.40 1.28
CA TYR A 106 -10.49 4.63 1.92
C TYR A 106 -10.51 3.19 1.40
N CYS A 107 -9.77 2.96 0.30
CA CYS A 107 -9.54 1.63 -0.24
C CYS A 107 -8.10 1.17 -0.02
N LYS A 108 -7.95 -0.10 0.30
CA LYS A 108 -6.68 -0.81 0.39
C LYS A 108 -6.81 -2.14 -0.33
N GLY A 109 -5.72 -2.69 -0.81
CA GLY A 109 -5.76 -4.00 -1.45
C GLY A 109 -4.38 -4.59 -1.59
N TYR A 110 -4.31 -5.90 -1.81
CA TYR A 110 -3.04 -6.58 -2.06
C TYR A 110 -3.16 -7.70 -3.08
N GLU A 111 -2.05 -7.96 -3.75
CA GLU A 111 -1.82 -9.12 -4.59
C GLU A 111 -1.09 -10.19 -3.78
N ASP A 112 -1.71 -11.37 -3.64
CA ASP A 112 -1.09 -12.50 -2.98
C ASP A 112 0.07 -13.10 -3.82
N LEU A 113 0.76 -14.09 -3.26
CA LEU A 113 1.88 -14.74 -3.96
C LEU A 113 1.44 -15.52 -5.22
N ASN A 114 0.16 -15.84 -5.38
CA ASN A 114 -0.39 -16.52 -6.55
C ASN A 114 -0.86 -15.54 -7.64
N GLY A 115 -0.86 -14.23 -7.35
CA GLY A 115 -1.30 -13.19 -8.29
C GLY A 115 -2.78 -12.82 -8.15
N HIS A 116 -3.45 -13.25 -7.09
CA HIS A 116 -4.84 -12.88 -6.84
C HIS A 116 -4.93 -11.60 -6.01
N TRP A 117 -5.76 -10.67 -6.47
CA TRP A 117 -6.02 -9.42 -5.76
C TRP A 117 -7.17 -9.55 -4.77
N LYS A 118 -6.96 -9.03 -3.56
CA LYS A 118 -8.00 -8.83 -2.55
C LYS A 118 -8.12 -7.35 -2.23
N PHE A 119 -9.35 -6.87 -2.16
CA PHE A 119 -9.66 -5.46 -1.92
C PHE A 119 -10.43 -5.28 -0.61
N PHE A 120 -10.09 -4.23 0.12
CA PHE A 120 -10.71 -3.78 1.34
C PHE A 120 -11.30 -2.39 1.10
N ASN A 121 -12.62 -2.28 1.15
CA ASN A 121 -13.34 -1.02 0.94
C ASN A 121 -13.98 -0.56 2.25
N ILE A 122 -13.55 0.59 2.80
CA ILE A 122 -14.20 1.22 3.96
C ILE A 122 -15.05 2.40 3.50
N GLY A 123 -16.35 2.36 3.84
CA GLY A 123 -17.30 3.45 3.59
C GLY A 123 -18.56 3.04 2.85
N LEU A 124 -18.62 1.85 2.26
CA LEU A 124 -19.84 1.36 1.59
C LEU A 124 -20.73 0.47 2.46
N GLN A 125 -20.16 -0.20 3.48
CA GLN A 125 -20.92 -1.10 4.37
C GLN A 125 -21.99 -0.39 5.22
N GLY A 126 -22.08 0.95 5.18
CA GLY A 126 -23.14 1.75 5.82
C GLY A 126 -24.10 2.47 4.85
N LEU A 127 -23.78 2.58 3.56
CA LEU A 127 -24.62 3.31 2.59
C LEU A 127 -25.83 2.49 2.13
N GLU A 128 -25.69 1.17 1.96
CA GLU A 128 -26.80 0.30 1.56
C GLU A 128 -27.92 0.27 2.63
N LYS A 129 -27.57 0.31 3.92
CA LYS A 129 -28.57 0.40 5.00
C LYS A 129 -29.29 1.75 5.08
N THR A 130 -28.68 2.81 4.55
CA THR A 130 -29.27 4.16 4.59
C THR A 130 -30.19 4.39 3.37
N LEU A 131 -29.90 3.76 2.23
CA LEU A 131 -30.72 3.84 1.01
C LEU A 131 -31.95 2.93 1.01
N CYS A 132 -31.95 1.83 1.79
CA CYS A 132 -33.16 1.00 1.97
C CYS A 132 -34.14 1.52 3.04
N MET A 133 -33.86 2.68 3.65
CA MET A 133 -34.77 3.37 4.59
C MET A 133 -35.21 4.76 4.11
N ALA A 134 -34.93 5.11 2.84
CA ALA A 134 -35.35 6.37 2.23
C ALA A 134 -36.56 6.18 1.30
#